data_AF-A0A820TY99-F1
#
_entry.id   AF-A0A820TY99-F1
#
_cell.length_a   1.000
_cell.length_b   1.000
_cell.length_c   1.000
_cell.angle_alpha   90.00
_cell.angle_beta   90.00
_cell.angle_gamma   90.00
#
_symmetry.space_group_name_H-M   'P 1'
#
loop_
_entity.id
_entity.type
_entity.pdbx_description
1 polymer ?
#
loop_
_entity_poly.entity_id
_entity_poly.type
_entity_poly.pdbx_seq_one_letter_code
_entity_poly.pdbx_strand_id
1 'polypeptide(L)'
;LTNRQALHTNKFYTNPLLGPGTNPIITHPFVLMMNGASPYGVSISCTEEFTLGPRIDSTRVKYFINIILKNMQVTATEFSSQNFQIIDVDDPGFSLTLKMSQPSSQASITMPIVRGMAYVTFEYKSATPRISTVHAVLSVNSQTSGAITGKRFEIKLNNGQTWLLYALNGDVTLELRGNELFGTQPITNVLRLTKKQSDSYANSLLDSHASVYPVGCQLKADVNGIKGTYTFLWEHKGDPTATLLHYTLPHHRQVISASSAQATPVQTLSPSKGPMVGYTGNVWIMTENSLSTMGFLAPRPPAPQYEDYIVEQLKKDITAGVNLGVTDYYFTGKAFHKYALLCLLADYYKETTLLEQCIKTLENG
;
A
#
# COMPACT_ATOMS: atom_id res chain seq x y z
N LEU A 1 1.73 3.82 -20.10
CA LEU A 1 2.59 2.62 -20.12
C LEU A 1 3.03 2.30 -21.53
N THR A 2 4.33 2.24 -21.76
CA THR A 2 4.93 2.01 -23.09
C THR A 2 4.87 0.54 -23.52
N ASN A 3 4.62 -0.38 -22.58
CA ASN A 3 4.77 -1.83 -22.76
C ASN A 3 3.48 -2.58 -23.17
N ARG A 4 2.34 -1.90 -23.40
CA ARG A 4 1.04 -2.50 -23.79
C ARG A 4 0.57 -3.68 -22.90
N GLN A 5 1.10 -3.82 -21.69
CA GLN A 5 0.67 -4.86 -20.77
C GLN A 5 -0.72 -4.55 -20.20
N ALA A 6 -1.45 -5.59 -19.81
CA ALA A 6 -2.71 -5.44 -19.10
C ALA A 6 -2.45 -4.68 -17.79
N LEU A 7 -3.18 -3.58 -17.59
CA LEU A 7 -3.09 -2.78 -16.38
C LEU A 7 -3.82 -3.47 -15.24
N HIS A 8 -3.20 -3.48 -14.06
CA HIS A 8 -3.85 -3.98 -12.86
C HIS A 8 -5.07 -3.16 -12.47
N THR A 9 -6.16 -3.86 -12.13
CA THR A 9 -7.31 -3.29 -11.42
C THR A 9 -7.22 -3.60 -9.93
N ASN A 10 -8.00 -2.89 -9.11
CA ASN A 10 -8.14 -3.17 -7.67
C ASN A 10 -6.82 -3.12 -6.87
N LYS A 11 -5.83 -2.35 -7.33
CA LYS A 11 -4.57 -2.11 -6.60
C LYS A 11 -4.62 -0.80 -5.82
N PHE A 12 -3.72 -0.66 -4.85
CA PHE A 12 -3.65 0.54 -4.00
C PHE A 12 -3.35 1.84 -4.77
N TYR A 13 -2.80 1.70 -5.98
CA TYR A 13 -2.43 2.79 -6.89
C TYR A 13 -3.41 2.97 -8.06
N THR A 14 -4.59 2.34 -8.05
CA THR A 14 -5.52 2.44 -9.20
C THR A 14 -6.10 3.85 -9.37
N ASN A 15 -6.16 4.67 -8.31
CA ASN A 15 -6.71 6.04 -8.38
C ASN A 15 -6.08 6.95 -9.44
N PRO A 16 -4.75 7.09 -9.54
CA PRO A 16 -4.12 7.86 -10.63
C PRO A 16 -4.28 7.26 -12.03
N LEU A 17 -4.78 6.03 -12.18
CA LEU A 17 -5.08 5.43 -13.50
C LEU A 17 -6.47 5.79 -14.03
N LEU A 18 -7.41 6.16 -13.15
CA LEU A 18 -8.84 6.30 -13.48
C LEU A 18 -9.33 7.76 -13.51
N GLY A 19 -8.43 8.74 -13.38
CA GLY A 19 -8.81 10.15 -13.32
C GLY A 19 -7.64 11.09 -13.06
N PRO A 20 -7.89 12.30 -12.53
CA PRO A 20 -6.86 13.33 -12.37
C PRO A 20 -5.83 13.04 -11.26
N GLY A 21 -5.82 11.84 -10.68
CA GLY A 21 -4.89 11.45 -9.60
C GLY A 21 -5.04 12.22 -8.29
N THR A 22 -6.10 13.02 -8.13
CA THR A 22 -6.38 13.79 -6.91
C THR A 22 -6.94 12.92 -5.77
N ASN A 23 -7.38 11.69 -6.08
CA ASN A 23 -7.79 10.72 -5.08
C ASN A 23 -6.57 10.06 -4.39
N PRO A 24 -6.69 9.68 -3.11
CA PRO A 24 -5.58 9.15 -2.33
C PRO A 24 -4.94 7.86 -2.88
N ILE A 25 -3.61 7.81 -2.88
CA ILE A 25 -2.80 6.60 -3.06
C ILE A 25 -2.30 6.20 -1.67
N ILE A 26 -2.90 5.17 -1.08
CA ILE A 26 -2.58 4.73 0.28
C ILE A 26 -1.43 3.72 0.20
N THR A 27 -0.19 4.17 0.33
CA THR A 27 1.00 3.29 0.26
C THR A 27 1.27 2.58 1.59
N HIS A 28 0.87 3.20 2.71
CA HIS A 28 1.28 2.86 4.08
C HIS A 28 2.81 3.00 4.27
N PRO A 29 3.29 3.88 5.16
CA PRO A 29 2.52 4.76 6.04
C PRO A 29 1.99 6.02 5.34
N PHE A 30 2.59 6.40 4.21
CA PHE A 30 2.23 7.63 3.53
C PHE A 30 0.93 7.49 2.75
N VAL A 31 0.27 8.62 2.57
CA VAL A 31 -0.83 8.80 1.62
C VAL A 31 -0.42 9.88 0.64
N LEU A 32 -0.43 9.56 -0.66
CA LEU A 32 -0.05 10.48 -1.72
C LEU A 32 -1.29 10.95 -2.48
N MET A 33 -1.29 12.20 -2.94
CA MET A 33 -2.34 12.74 -3.81
C MET A 33 -1.71 13.69 -4.82
N MET A 34 -2.08 13.58 -6.10
CA MET A 34 -1.67 14.56 -7.08
C MET A 34 -2.41 15.88 -6.83
N ASN A 35 -1.71 17.00 -6.98
CA ASN A 35 -2.29 18.31 -6.78
C ASN A 35 -3.02 18.76 -8.05
N GLY A 36 -4.35 18.87 -7.98
CA GLY A 36 -5.19 19.38 -9.08
C GLY A 36 -5.13 20.90 -9.28
N ALA A 37 -4.44 21.62 -8.38
CA ALA A 37 -4.21 23.06 -8.45
C ALA A 37 -2.79 23.38 -7.94
N SER A 38 -2.29 24.58 -8.23
CA SER A 38 -0.97 25.03 -7.77
C SER A 38 -0.83 24.93 -6.23
N PRO A 39 0.30 24.43 -5.70
CA PRO A 39 1.48 23.94 -6.42
C PRO A 39 1.22 22.59 -7.12
N TYR A 40 1.42 22.52 -8.44
CA TYR A 40 1.24 21.28 -9.20
C TYR A 40 2.34 20.30 -8.87
N GLY A 41 1.98 19.07 -8.49
CA GLY A 41 2.94 18.13 -7.93
C GLY A 41 2.21 17.05 -7.13
N VAL A 42 2.80 16.65 -6.02
CA VAL A 42 2.23 15.64 -5.13
C VAL A 42 2.21 16.12 -3.68
N SER A 43 1.08 15.90 -3.03
CA SER A 43 0.90 16.04 -1.58
C SER A 43 1.17 14.72 -0.88
N ILE A 44 1.77 14.80 0.30
CA ILE A 44 2.13 13.69 1.17
C ILE A 44 1.46 13.93 2.53
N SER A 45 0.68 12.95 2.98
CA SER A 45 0.14 12.88 4.34
C SER A 45 0.83 11.78 5.11
N CYS A 46 1.04 12.00 6.41
CA CYS A 46 1.46 10.98 7.36
C CYS A 46 0.47 10.97 8.54
N THR A 47 -0.04 9.78 8.88
CA THR A 47 -1.01 9.60 9.96
C THR A 47 -0.31 9.66 11.32
N GLU A 48 -0.72 10.59 12.19
CA GLU A 48 -0.30 10.63 13.61
C GLU A 48 -1.37 10.07 14.55
N GLU A 49 -2.64 10.31 14.22
CA GLU A 49 -3.77 9.89 15.03
C GLU A 49 -5.00 9.68 14.16
N PHE A 50 -5.98 8.97 14.72
CA PHE A 50 -7.27 8.76 14.09
C PHE A 50 -8.34 9.57 14.81
N THR A 51 -9.23 10.18 14.04
CA THR A 51 -10.45 10.76 14.60
C THR A 51 -11.45 9.63 14.83
N LEU A 52 -11.83 9.42 16.08
CA LEU A 52 -12.82 8.41 16.44
C LEU A 52 -14.23 8.99 16.36
N GLY A 53 -15.14 8.23 15.74
CA GLY A 53 -16.56 8.55 15.71
C GLY A 53 -17.26 8.28 17.04
N PRO A 54 -18.61 8.38 17.06
CA PRO A 54 -19.40 8.11 18.26
C PRO A 54 -19.11 6.73 18.85
N ARG A 55 -18.99 6.68 20.19
CA ARG A 55 -18.86 5.42 20.92
C ARG A 55 -20.16 4.62 20.85
N ILE A 56 -20.01 3.30 20.72
CA ILE A 56 -21.11 2.35 20.90
C ILE A 56 -21.15 1.92 22.37
N ASP A 57 -19.98 1.68 22.97
CA ASP A 57 -19.82 1.34 24.39
C ASP A 57 -18.39 1.71 24.88
N SER A 58 -17.95 1.13 26.01
CA SER A 58 -16.64 1.39 26.61
C SER A 58 -15.44 0.96 25.76
N THR A 59 -15.63 0.07 24.79
CA THR A 59 -14.55 -0.55 23.99
C THR A 59 -14.69 -0.35 22.48
N ARG A 60 -15.86 0.08 22.00
CA ARG A 60 -16.17 0.16 20.55
C ARG A 60 -16.59 1.55 20.10
N VAL A 61 -16.19 1.89 18.88
CA VAL A 61 -16.60 3.10 18.14
C VAL A 61 -17.25 2.70 16.82
N LYS A 62 -18.17 3.52 16.31
CA LYS A 62 -18.86 3.24 15.03
C LYS A 62 -17.93 3.28 13.82
N TYR A 63 -16.96 4.19 13.85
CA TYR A 63 -15.97 4.35 12.80
C TYR A 63 -14.73 5.07 13.35
N PHE A 64 -13.65 5.03 12.57
CA PHE A 64 -12.52 5.94 12.71
C PHE A 64 -12.23 6.56 11.34
N ILE A 65 -11.66 7.76 11.34
CA ILE A 65 -11.27 8.49 10.12
C ILE A 65 -9.78 8.81 10.22
N ASN A 66 -9.05 8.51 9.14
CA ASN A 66 -7.73 9.08 8.91
C ASN A 66 -7.88 10.40 8.15
N ILE A 67 -7.60 11.52 8.80
CA ILE A 67 -7.62 12.83 8.13
C ILE A 67 -6.38 12.93 7.24
N ILE A 68 -6.62 13.10 5.94
CA ILE A 68 -5.55 13.26 4.95
C ILE A 68 -5.27 14.75 4.79
N LEU A 69 -4.08 15.18 5.21
CA LEU A 69 -3.62 16.56 5.12
C LEU A 69 -2.44 16.64 4.16
N LYS A 70 -2.23 17.80 3.54
CA LYS A 70 -1.06 18.07 2.68
C LYS A 70 0.15 18.42 3.55
N ASN A 71 0.57 17.50 4.43
CA ASN A 71 1.63 17.74 5.41
C ASN A 71 2.92 18.22 4.74
N MET A 72 3.24 17.63 3.59
CA MET A 72 4.29 18.10 2.69
C MET A 72 3.77 18.08 1.26
N GLN A 73 4.20 19.02 0.44
CA GLN A 73 3.90 19.10 -0.99
C GLN A 73 5.23 19.24 -1.73
N VAL A 74 5.43 18.40 -2.74
CA VAL A 74 6.66 18.38 -3.55
C VAL A 74 6.30 18.69 -4.99
N THR A 75 6.99 19.69 -5.54
CA THR A 75 6.77 20.26 -6.88
C THR A 75 8.11 20.70 -7.48
N ALA A 76 8.06 21.25 -8.68
CA ALA A 76 9.15 21.98 -9.30
C ALA A 76 8.67 23.39 -9.67
N THR A 77 9.53 24.39 -9.58
CA THR A 77 9.19 25.79 -9.91
C THR A 77 8.67 25.92 -11.35
N GLU A 78 9.14 25.06 -12.25
CA GLU A 78 8.75 25.02 -13.65
C GLU A 78 7.34 24.48 -13.90
N PHE A 79 6.72 23.78 -12.93
CA PHE A 79 5.43 23.12 -13.12
C PHE A 79 4.27 24.14 -13.09
N SER A 80 3.66 24.37 -14.25
CA SER A 80 2.56 25.35 -14.42
C SER A 80 1.19 24.70 -14.61
N SER A 81 1.12 23.37 -14.72
CA SER A 81 -0.12 22.61 -14.81
C SER A 81 0.06 21.20 -14.23
N GLN A 82 -1.06 20.54 -13.93
CA GLN A 82 -1.03 19.13 -13.55
C GLN A 82 -0.74 18.29 -14.79
N ASN A 83 0.47 17.73 -14.88
CA ASN A 83 0.85 16.84 -15.96
C ASN A 83 1.70 15.69 -15.43
N PHE A 84 1.11 14.49 -15.39
CA PHE A 84 1.78 13.28 -14.98
C PHE A 84 1.39 12.08 -15.83
N GLN A 85 2.24 11.06 -15.80
CA GLN A 85 2.04 9.82 -16.54
C GLN A 85 2.45 8.65 -15.66
N ILE A 86 1.71 7.54 -15.76
CA ILE A 86 2.17 6.26 -15.23
C ILE A 86 3.08 5.61 -16.28
N ILE A 87 4.34 5.41 -15.89
CA ILE A 87 5.38 4.92 -16.80
C ILE A 87 5.75 3.46 -16.54
N ASP A 88 5.51 2.94 -15.34
CA ASP A 88 5.84 1.56 -14.97
C ASP A 88 4.97 1.04 -13.81
N VAL A 89 4.78 -0.27 -13.76
CA VAL A 89 4.13 -1.01 -12.66
C VAL A 89 4.81 -2.39 -12.54
N ASP A 90 5.03 -2.87 -11.33
CA ASP A 90 5.54 -4.23 -11.14
C ASP A 90 4.44 -5.29 -11.33
N ASP A 91 4.83 -6.49 -11.73
CA ASP A 91 3.92 -7.62 -11.97
C ASP A 91 3.06 -8.00 -10.74
N PRO A 92 3.58 -8.08 -9.49
CA PRO A 92 2.72 -8.42 -8.35
C PRO A 92 1.82 -7.26 -7.88
N GLY A 93 2.07 -6.03 -8.35
CA GLY A 93 1.30 -4.84 -8.00
C GLY A 93 1.63 -4.25 -6.61
N PHE A 94 2.90 -4.29 -6.21
CA PHE A 94 3.42 -3.61 -5.02
C PHE A 94 4.01 -2.22 -5.33
N SER A 95 4.27 -1.91 -6.60
CA SER A 95 4.77 -0.62 -7.04
C SER A 95 4.06 -0.03 -8.26
N LEU A 96 4.17 1.28 -8.36
CA LEU A 96 3.84 2.06 -9.55
C LEU A 96 4.84 3.21 -9.67
N THR A 97 5.37 3.46 -10.86
CA THR A 97 6.24 4.61 -11.12
C THR A 97 5.49 5.66 -11.91
N LEU A 98 5.42 6.87 -11.34
CA LEU A 98 4.79 8.04 -11.92
C LEU A 98 5.86 9.04 -12.35
N LYS A 99 5.67 9.70 -13.49
CA LYS A 99 6.50 10.81 -13.95
C LYS A 99 5.67 12.08 -14.08
N MET A 100 6.03 13.12 -13.36
CA MET A 100 5.53 14.48 -13.54
C MET A 100 6.49 15.25 -14.45
N SER A 101 5.97 16.08 -15.34
CA SER A 101 6.81 16.89 -16.23
C SER A 101 6.14 18.16 -16.69
N GLN A 102 6.93 19.19 -17.04
CA GLN A 102 6.43 20.40 -17.67
C GLN A 102 6.61 20.31 -19.20
N PRO A 103 5.55 20.28 -20.02
CA PRO A 103 5.67 20.10 -21.47
C PRO A 103 6.55 21.14 -22.17
N SER A 104 6.61 22.36 -21.64
CA SER A 104 7.40 23.48 -22.19
C SER A 104 8.85 23.52 -21.70
N SER A 105 9.33 22.52 -20.95
CA SER A 105 10.71 22.47 -20.47
C SER A 105 11.23 21.03 -20.33
N GLN A 106 12.49 20.85 -19.95
CA GLN A 106 13.05 19.53 -19.65
C GLN A 106 12.80 19.08 -18.19
N ALA A 107 12.16 19.93 -17.38
CA ALA A 107 11.91 19.68 -15.97
C ALA A 107 10.99 18.47 -15.78
N SER A 108 11.45 17.48 -15.01
CA SER A 108 10.63 16.34 -14.62
C SER A 108 11.01 15.80 -13.25
N ILE A 109 10.04 15.14 -12.62
CA ILE A 109 10.20 14.39 -11.38
C ILE A 109 9.64 12.99 -11.62
N THR A 110 10.47 11.97 -11.49
CA THR A 110 10.04 10.56 -11.49
C THR A 110 9.93 10.08 -10.06
N MET A 111 8.82 9.43 -9.71
CA MET A 111 8.51 8.98 -8.36
C MET A 111 8.15 7.49 -8.38
N PRO A 112 9.05 6.60 -7.91
CA PRO A 112 8.67 5.24 -7.58
C PRO A 112 7.78 5.25 -6.33
N ILE A 113 6.58 4.70 -6.44
CA ILE A 113 5.60 4.58 -5.35
C ILE A 113 5.53 3.11 -4.96
N VAL A 114 6.08 2.74 -3.81
CA VAL A 114 6.11 1.35 -3.33
C VAL A 114 5.36 1.19 -2.02
N ARG A 115 4.58 0.11 -1.90
CA ARG A 115 3.92 -0.30 -0.66
C ARG A 115 4.94 -0.42 0.48
N GLY A 116 4.73 0.26 1.60
CA GLY A 116 5.63 0.12 2.76
C GLY A 116 6.89 0.98 2.72
N MET A 117 7.09 1.83 1.71
CA MET A 117 8.31 2.64 1.60
C MET A 117 8.54 3.53 2.84
N ALA A 118 9.77 3.54 3.37
CA ALA A 118 10.12 4.36 4.53
C ALA A 118 10.34 5.84 4.18
N TYR A 119 10.50 6.15 2.91
CA TYR A 119 10.72 7.49 2.38
C TYR A 119 9.94 7.64 1.08
N VAL A 120 9.34 8.81 0.86
CA VAL A 120 8.83 9.20 -0.45
C VAL A 120 10.00 9.71 -1.28
N THR A 121 10.17 9.18 -2.49
CA THR A 121 11.38 9.42 -3.31
C THR A 121 11.05 10.19 -4.59
N PHE A 122 11.87 11.17 -4.92
CA PHE A 122 11.71 12.09 -6.05
C PHE A 122 13.00 12.15 -6.86
N GLU A 123 13.01 11.55 -8.04
CA GLU A 123 14.12 11.65 -9.00
C GLU A 123 13.91 12.91 -9.86
N TYR A 124 14.55 14.02 -9.46
CA TYR A 124 14.53 15.28 -10.21
C TYR A 124 15.47 15.21 -11.42
N LYS A 125 15.02 15.75 -12.55
CA LYS A 125 15.83 15.94 -13.76
C LYS A 125 15.58 17.33 -14.35
N SER A 126 16.63 18.14 -14.39
CA SER A 126 16.61 19.53 -14.88
C SER A 126 15.44 20.35 -14.32
N ALA A 127 15.15 20.21 -13.04
CA ALA A 127 13.98 20.79 -12.38
C ALA A 127 14.39 21.46 -11.07
N THR A 128 13.82 22.62 -10.75
CA THR A 128 14.13 23.39 -9.55
C THR A 128 13.20 22.94 -8.42
N PRO A 129 13.70 22.31 -7.34
CA PRO A 129 12.82 21.83 -6.27
C PRO A 129 12.01 22.94 -5.65
N ARG A 130 10.73 22.70 -5.40
CA ARG A 130 9.93 23.54 -4.52
C ARG A 130 9.14 22.63 -3.59
N ILE A 131 9.30 22.86 -2.30
CA ILE A 131 8.68 22.06 -1.24
C ILE A 131 7.86 23.01 -0.38
N SER A 132 6.60 22.67 -0.15
CA SER A 132 5.70 23.50 0.65
C SER A 132 4.85 22.65 1.58
N THR A 133 4.11 23.31 2.46
CA THR A 133 3.24 22.66 3.43
C THR A 133 2.03 23.56 3.71
N VAL A 134 0.93 22.95 4.16
CA VAL A 134 -0.22 23.71 4.71
C VAL A 134 0.02 24.17 6.14
N HIS A 135 1.09 23.68 6.77
CA HIS A 135 1.50 24.02 8.13
C HIS A 135 2.50 25.18 8.11
N ALA A 136 2.73 25.81 9.26
CA ALA A 136 3.79 26.81 9.36
C ALA A 136 5.15 26.12 9.51
N VAL A 137 6.15 26.56 8.74
CA VAL A 137 7.54 26.10 8.89
C VAL A 137 8.17 26.90 10.03
N LEU A 138 8.52 26.23 11.12
CA LEU A 138 9.15 26.85 12.29
C LEU A 138 10.64 27.07 12.07
N SER A 139 11.32 26.08 11.47
CA SER A 139 12.75 26.18 11.14
C SER A 139 13.15 25.09 10.16
N VAL A 140 14.21 25.33 9.40
CA VAL A 140 14.92 24.33 8.62
C VAL A 140 16.39 24.33 9.02
N ASN A 141 16.90 23.20 9.51
CA ASN A 141 18.25 23.10 10.10
C ASN A 141 18.51 24.19 11.16
N SER A 142 17.52 24.45 12.02
CA SER A 142 17.53 25.51 13.04
C SER A 142 17.60 26.95 12.52
N GLN A 143 17.41 27.17 11.21
CA GLN A 143 17.30 28.50 10.60
C GLN A 143 15.84 28.82 10.27
N THR A 144 15.44 30.08 10.41
CA THR A 144 14.06 30.54 10.20
C THR A 144 13.83 31.24 8.85
N SER A 145 14.90 31.55 8.13
CA SER A 145 14.88 32.17 6.80
C SER A 145 16.22 32.00 6.10
N GLY A 146 16.26 32.29 4.80
CA GLY A 146 17.50 32.34 4.02
C GLY A 146 17.87 31.03 3.35
N ALA A 147 19.03 31.02 2.69
CA ALA A 147 19.53 29.90 1.90
C ALA A 147 20.30 28.90 2.76
N ILE A 148 19.92 27.63 2.66
CA ILE A 148 20.51 26.52 3.40
C ILE A 148 21.06 25.54 2.37
N THR A 149 22.35 25.21 2.48
CA THR A 149 23.01 24.25 1.58
C THR A 149 23.38 22.99 2.33
N GLY A 150 23.14 21.84 1.71
CA GLY A 150 23.58 20.55 2.25
C GLY A 150 22.86 19.37 1.62
N LYS A 151 23.10 18.19 2.19
CA LYS A 151 22.48 16.91 1.77
C LYS A 151 21.35 16.44 2.67
N ARG A 152 21.16 17.09 3.82
CA ARG A 152 20.18 16.72 4.84
C ARG A 152 19.54 17.99 5.40
N PHE A 153 18.21 18.00 5.43
CA PHE A 153 17.43 19.11 5.96
C PHE A 153 16.41 18.57 6.95
N GLU A 154 16.39 19.18 8.14
CA GLU A 154 15.40 18.93 9.17
C GLU A 154 14.39 20.07 9.18
N ILE A 155 13.16 19.79 8.72
CA ILE A 155 12.08 20.75 8.53
C ILE A 155 11.10 20.59 9.69
N LYS A 156 11.11 21.54 10.63
CA LYS A 156 10.24 21.53 11.81
C LYS A 156 8.96 22.31 11.53
N LEU A 157 7.80 21.70 11.79
CA LEU A 157 6.48 22.27 11.52
C LEU A 157 5.75 22.64 12.83
N ASN A 158 4.77 23.54 12.74
CA ASN A 158 3.96 23.97 13.90
C ASN A 158 2.92 22.96 14.38
N ASN A 159 2.68 21.87 13.63
CA ASN A 159 1.78 20.78 14.03
C ASN A 159 2.50 19.68 14.85
N GLY A 160 3.73 19.93 15.31
CA GLY A 160 4.55 18.98 16.07
C GLY A 160 5.33 17.98 15.22
N GLN A 161 5.06 17.89 13.91
CA GLN A 161 5.85 17.03 13.02
C GLN A 161 7.20 17.67 12.67
N THR A 162 8.20 16.81 12.49
CA THR A 162 9.48 17.19 11.88
C THR A 162 9.75 16.24 10.72
N TRP A 163 10.14 16.77 9.57
CA TRP A 163 10.43 16.01 8.37
C TRP A 163 11.91 16.07 8.04
N LEU A 164 12.46 14.94 7.57
CA LEU A 164 13.83 14.82 7.09
C LEU A 164 13.80 14.74 5.56
N LEU A 165 14.54 15.63 4.92
CA LEU A 165 14.79 15.64 3.49
C LEU A 165 16.26 15.30 3.22
N TYR A 166 16.50 14.33 2.34
CA TYR A 166 17.83 13.90 1.93
C TYR A 166 18.03 14.16 0.44
N ALA A 167 19.22 14.63 0.07
CA ALA A 167 19.68 14.72 -1.32
C ALA A 167 20.83 13.72 -1.52
N LEU A 168 20.69 12.82 -2.49
CA LEU A 168 21.63 11.70 -2.63
C LEU A 168 22.89 12.08 -3.43
N ASN A 169 22.74 12.92 -4.44
CA ASN A 169 23.77 13.22 -5.44
C ASN A 169 24.35 14.62 -5.24
N GLY A 170 25.06 14.82 -4.14
CA GLY A 170 25.66 16.12 -3.82
C GLY A 170 24.72 17.06 -3.08
N ASP A 171 25.26 18.21 -2.70
CA ASP A 171 24.55 19.24 -1.94
C ASP A 171 23.49 19.91 -2.82
N VAL A 172 22.38 20.29 -2.18
CA VAL A 172 21.37 21.17 -2.77
C VAL A 172 21.26 22.43 -1.92
N THR A 173 20.94 23.56 -2.55
CA THR A 173 20.67 24.81 -1.85
C THR A 173 19.18 25.10 -1.92
N LEU A 174 18.55 25.21 -0.75
CA LEU A 174 17.14 25.54 -0.59
C LEU A 174 17.02 26.84 0.19
N GLU A 175 16.27 27.79 -0.34
CA GLU A 175 15.94 29.05 0.31
C GLU A 175 14.58 28.96 0.99
N LEU A 176 14.55 29.17 2.30
CA LEU A 176 13.33 29.22 3.09
C LEU A 176 12.66 30.59 2.94
N ARG A 177 11.49 30.61 2.31
CA ARG A 177 10.64 31.79 2.11
C ARG A 177 9.22 31.51 2.61
N GLY A 178 8.89 32.03 3.79
CA GLY A 178 7.61 31.74 4.44
C GLY A 178 7.47 30.24 4.77
N ASN A 179 6.42 29.59 4.27
CA ASN A 179 6.16 28.16 4.47
C ASN A 179 6.67 27.27 3.33
N GLU A 180 7.59 27.80 2.53
CA GLU A 180 8.10 27.13 1.32
C GLU A 180 9.62 27.14 1.27
N LEU A 181 10.17 26.06 0.73
CA LEU A 181 11.58 25.87 0.42
C LEU A 181 11.73 25.91 -1.09
N PHE A 182 12.50 26.86 -1.60
CA PHE A 182 12.77 27.03 -3.03
C PHE A 182 14.20 26.63 -3.34
N GLY A 183 14.39 25.72 -4.29
CA GLY A 183 15.68 25.50 -4.91
C GLY A 183 16.16 26.78 -5.58
N THR A 184 17.45 27.07 -5.45
CA THR A 184 18.06 28.24 -6.08
C THR A 184 18.36 28.04 -7.57
N GLN A 185 18.35 26.78 -8.03
CA GLN A 185 18.65 26.39 -9.42
C GLN A 185 18.05 25.01 -9.75
N PRO A 186 17.90 24.68 -11.05
CA PRO A 186 17.52 23.33 -11.48
C PRO A 186 18.54 22.28 -11.05
N ILE A 187 18.06 21.09 -10.65
CA ILE A 187 18.91 19.97 -10.24
C ILE A 187 18.63 18.70 -11.04
N THR A 188 19.63 17.83 -11.09
CA THR A 188 19.48 16.41 -11.42
C THR A 188 19.95 15.60 -10.22
N ASN A 189 19.01 15.22 -9.36
CA ASN A 189 19.30 14.62 -8.05
C ASN A 189 18.12 13.74 -7.61
N VAL A 190 18.34 12.86 -6.64
CA VAL A 190 17.27 12.15 -5.95
C VAL A 190 17.06 12.80 -4.59
N LEU A 191 15.85 13.31 -4.37
CA LEU A 191 15.40 13.83 -3.10
C LEU A 191 14.50 12.80 -2.40
N ARG A 192 14.71 12.57 -1.10
CA ARG A 192 13.91 11.61 -0.31
C ARG A 192 13.39 12.25 0.94
N LEU A 193 12.11 12.05 1.23
CA LEU A 193 11.41 12.70 2.33
C LEU A 193 10.81 11.66 3.29
N THR A 194 11.01 11.84 4.59
CA THR A 194 10.40 10.98 5.62
C THR A 194 10.11 11.77 6.90
N LYS A 195 9.28 11.21 7.78
CA LYS A 195 9.01 11.79 9.10
C LYS A 195 10.13 11.44 10.08
N LYS A 196 10.67 12.44 10.75
CA LYS A 196 11.62 12.27 11.86
C LYS A 196 10.98 11.49 13.00
N GLN A 197 11.76 10.63 13.64
CA GLN A 197 11.37 9.86 14.82
C GLN A 197 11.64 10.66 16.10
N SER A 198 10.92 10.35 17.19
CA SER A 198 11.27 10.89 18.51
C SER A 198 12.56 10.27 19.06
N ASP A 199 12.82 9.01 18.74
CA ASP A 199 14.03 8.27 19.12
C ASP A 199 15.24 8.67 18.24
N SER A 200 16.34 9.08 18.89
CA SER A 200 17.59 9.49 18.21
C SER A 200 18.29 8.34 17.47
N TYR A 201 18.26 7.12 18.00
CA TYR A 201 18.82 5.94 17.33
C TYR A 201 17.97 5.58 16.10
N ALA A 202 16.65 5.66 16.21
CA ALA A 202 15.76 5.49 15.05
C ALA A 202 16.04 6.53 13.94
N ASN A 203 16.37 7.78 14.31
CA ASN A 203 16.80 8.80 13.34
C ASN A 203 18.15 8.46 12.69
N SER A 204 19.11 7.92 13.45
CA SER A 204 20.39 7.48 12.88
C SER A 204 20.21 6.35 11.84
N LEU A 205 19.23 5.46 12.04
CA LEU A 205 18.84 4.46 11.06
C LEU A 205 18.14 5.08 9.85
N LEU A 206 17.34 6.13 10.03
CA LEU A 206 16.82 6.88 8.88
C LEU A 206 17.98 7.49 8.05
N ASP A 207 18.97 8.07 8.72
CA ASP A 207 20.13 8.65 8.05
C ASP A 207 20.97 7.58 7.31
N SER A 208 21.22 6.42 7.93
CA SER A 208 22.07 5.36 7.36
C SER A 208 21.42 4.60 6.19
N HIS A 209 20.08 4.60 6.10
CA HIS A 209 19.33 3.92 5.04
C HIS A 209 18.75 4.88 3.99
N ALA A 210 19.14 6.16 4.02
CA ALA A 210 18.65 7.18 3.08
C ALA A 210 19.20 7.01 1.65
N SER A 211 20.34 6.33 1.45
CA SER A 211 21.01 6.22 0.13
C SER A 211 20.39 5.20 -0.84
N VAL A 212 19.46 4.34 -0.38
CA VAL A 212 18.83 3.28 -1.17
C VAL A 212 17.31 3.29 -1.05
N TYR A 213 16.60 3.04 -2.16
CA TYR A 213 15.15 3.15 -2.21
C TYR A 213 14.50 2.07 -3.09
N PRO A 214 13.31 1.59 -2.70
CA PRO A 214 12.62 0.56 -3.47
C PRO A 214 11.98 1.17 -4.73
N VAL A 215 11.93 0.39 -5.80
CA VAL A 215 11.28 0.76 -7.08
C VAL A 215 10.28 -0.29 -7.57
N GLY A 216 10.37 -1.52 -7.06
CA GLY A 216 9.54 -2.63 -7.47
C GLY A 216 9.69 -3.83 -6.55
N CYS A 217 9.02 -4.92 -6.88
CA CYS A 217 9.13 -6.17 -6.17
C CYS A 217 8.91 -7.33 -7.13
N GLN A 218 9.70 -8.39 -6.97
CA GLN A 218 9.34 -9.71 -7.48
C GLN A 218 8.77 -10.54 -6.33
N LEU A 219 7.73 -11.31 -6.60
CA LEU A 219 7.11 -12.21 -5.63
C LEU A 219 7.34 -13.66 -6.07
N LYS A 220 7.94 -14.46 -5.20
CA LYS A 220 8.04 -15.91 -5.38
C LYS A 220 7.23 -16.60 -4.30
N ALA A 221 6.51 -17.66 -4.64
CA ALA A 221 5.76 -18.46 -3.67
C ALA A 221 5.92 -19.94 -3.96
N ASP A 222 5.92 -20.74 -2.90
CA ASP A 222 5.98 -22.19 -2.96
C ASP A 222 5.17 -22.79 -1.79
N VAL A 223 4.70 -24.02 -1.98
CA VAL A 223 3.93 -24.76 -0.97
C VAL A 223 4.50 -26.16 -0.81
N ASN A 224 4.83 -26.52 0.42
CA ASN A 224 5.26 -27.87 0.79
C ASN A 224 4.37 -28.41 1.93
N GLY A 225 3.43 -29.29 1.57
CA GLY A 225 2.44 -29.81 2.51
C GLY A 225 1.60 -28.68 3.10
N ILE A 226 1.59 -28.58 4.44
CA ILE A 226 0.87 -27.51 5.17
C ILE A 226 1.69 -26.23 5.34
N LYS A 227 2.88 -26.13 4.72
CA LYS A 227 3.75 -24.97 4.83
C LYS A 227 3.72 -24.17 3.53
N GLY A 228 3.27 -22.91 3.61
CA GLY A 228 3.40 -21.94 2.53
C GLY A 228 4.60 -21.04 2.76
N THR A 229 5.44 -20.86 1.74
CA THR A 229 6.54 -19.89 1.77
C THR A 229 6.37 -18.89 0.65
N TYR A 230 6.49 -17.60 0.94
CA TYR A 230 6.53 -16.56 -0.08
C TYR A 230 7.64 -15.57 0.21
N THR A 231 8.28 -15.07 -0.85
CA THR A 231 9.46 -14.21 -0.75
C THR A 231 9.24 -12.94 -1.54
N PHE A 232 9.33 -11.80 -0.86
CA PHE A 232 9.44 -10.49 -1.51
C PHE A 232 10.90 -10.23 -1.84
N LEU A 233 11.21 -10.07 -3.12
CA LEU A 233 12.51 -9.66 -3.61
C LEU A 233 12.38 -8.18 -4.02
N TRP A 234 12.74 -7.28 -3.12
CA TRP A 234 12.58 -5.85 -3.37
C TRP A 234 13.61 -5.38 -4.38
N GLU A 235 13.13 -4.78 -5.47
CA GLU A 235 13.97 -4.11 -6.45
C GLU A 235 14.26 -2.70 -5.97
N HIS A 236 15.51 -2.25 -6.09
CA HIS A 236 15.94 -0.97 -5.54
C HIS A 236 16.96 -0.24 -6.42
N LYS A 237 17.06 1.07 -6.19
CA LYS A 237 18.06 1.97 -6.77
C LYS A 237 18.78 2.75 -5.67
N GLY A 238 19.83 3.46 -6.05
CA GLY A 238 20.69 4.22 -5.14
C GLY A 238 22.00 3.49 -4.89
N ASP A 239 22.51 3.56 -3.67
CA ASP A 239 23.72 2.84 -3.26
C ASP A 239 23.47 1.32 -3.23
N PRO A 240 24.14 0.52 -4.09
CA PRO A 240 23.93 -0.92 -4.15
C PRO A 240 24.49 -1.68 -2.94
N THR A 241 25.31 -1.04 -2.10
CA THR A 241 25.87 -1.63 -0.88
C THR A 241 24.99 -1.39 0.34
N ALA A 242 24.05 -0.44 0.26
CA ALA A 242 23.13 -0.14 1.33
C ALA A 242 21.94 -1.10 1.35
N THR A 243 21.39 -1.32 2.54
CA THR A 243 20.20 -2.16 2.75
C THR A 243 18.95 -1.29 2.82
N LEU A 244 17.83 -1.75 2.26
CA LEU A 244 16.55 -1.05 2.36
C LEU A 244 16.04 -1.02 3.79
N LEU A 245 15.57 0.15 4.23
CA LEU A 245 14.65 0.28 5.35
C LEU A 245 13.22 0.37 4.82
N HIS A 246 12.35 -0.51 5.28
CA HIS A 246 11.01 -0.69 4.72
C HIS A 246 9.99 -1.07 5.80
N TYR A 247 8.81 -0.45 5.80
CA TYR A 247 7.81 -0.62 6.85
C TYR A 247 7.00 -1.91 6.70
N THR A 248 6.87 -2.64 7.81
CA THR A 248 6.07 -3.86 7.92
C THR A 248 4.70 -3.59 8.56
N LEU A 249 3.70 -4.37 8.18
CA LEU A 249 2.40 -4.45 8.85
C LEU A 249 2.39 -5.56 9.92
N PRO A 250 1.43 -5.55 10.87
CA PRO A 250 1.35 -6.58 11.90
C PRO A 250 1.43 -8.02 11.39
N HIS A 251 0.67 -8.35 10.34
CA HIS A 251 0.68 -9.70 9.76
C HIS A 251 2.03 -10.08 9.12
N HIS A 252 2.79 -9.11 8.56
CA HIS A 252 4.13 -9.43 8.05
C HIS A 252 5.02 -9.93 9.18
N ARG A 253 4.99 -9.26 10.33
CA ARG A 253 5.85 -9.58 11.48
C ARG A 253 5.56 -10.93 12.13
N GLN A 254 4.37 -11.48 11.88
CA GLN A 254 3.99 -12.80 12.39
C GLN A 254 4.71 -13.94 11.65
N VAL A 255 5.13 -13.70 10.41
CA VAL A 255 5.60 -14.76 9.51
C VAL A 255 6.92 -14.46 8.80
N ILE A 256 7.46 -13.25 8.96
CA ILE A 256 8.76 -12.86 8.39
C ILE A 256 9.90 -13.57 9.12
N SER A 257 10.84 -14.12 8.36
CA SER A 257 12.05 -14.71 8.91
C SER A 257 13.05 -13.64 9.31
N ALA A 258 13.49 -13.70 10.57
CA ALA A 258 14.59 -12.86 11.07
C ALA A 258 15.89 -13.06 10.26
N SER A 259 16.10 -14.22 9.64
CA SER A 259 17.28 -14.44 8.79
C SER A 259 17.32 -13.57 7.53
N SER A 260 16.18 -13.01 7.13
CA SER A 260 16.03 -12.23 5.88
C SER A 260 15.84 -10.73 6.12
N ALA A 261 15.22 -10.36 7.23
CA ALA A 261 14.96 -8.98 7.59
C ALA A 261 14.99 -8.78 9.11
N GLN A 262 15.46 -7.61 9.55
CA GLN A 262 15.65 -7.29 10.96
C GLN A 262 14.79 -6.11 11.37
N ALA A 263 14.13 -6.20 12.52
CA ALA A 263 13.31 -5.11 13.05
C ALA A 263 14.18 -3.93 13.50
N THR A 264 13.63 -2.72 13.41
CA THR A 264 14.27 -1.49 13.91
C THR A 264 13.34 -0.75 14.87
N PRO A 265 13.83 0.21 15.66
CA PRO A 265 12.99 1.12 16.44
C PRO A 265 12.23 2.16 15.60
N VAL A 266 12.42 2.22 14.28
CA VAL A 266 11.69 3.14 13.41
C VAL A 266 10.22 2.74 13.34
N GLN A 267 9.31 3.61 13.76
CA GLN A 267 7.89 3.31 13.88
C GLN A 267 7.00 4.41 13.32
N THR A 268 5.79 4.04 12.94
CA THR A 268 4.77 4.96 12.43
C THR A 268 3.39 4.30 12.48
N LEU A 269 2.34 5.04 12.18
CA LEU A 269 1.00 4.50 12.02
C LEU A 269 0.66 4.35 10.53
N SER A 270 0.03 3.23 10.19
CA SER A 270 -0.62 3.12 8.89
C SER A 270 -2.00 3.80 8.92
N PRO A 271 -2.47 4.37 7.79
CA PRO A 271 -3.80 4.95 7.66
C PRO A 271 -5.01 4.08 8.07
N SER A 272 -4.86 2.76 8.21
CA SER A 272 -5.98 1.87 8.54
C SER A 272 -5.63 0.47 9.05
N LYS A 273 -4.34 0.11 9.19
CA LYS A 273 -3.89 -1.26 9.51
C LYS A 273 -3.02 -1.32 10.79
N GLY A 274 -3.15 -0.32 11.66
CA GLY A 274 -2.43 -0.23 12.93
C GLY A 274 -0.95 0.17 12.78
N PRO A 275 -0.14 -0.07 13.83
CA PRO A 275 1.26 0.32 13.87
C PRO A 275 2.14 -0.42 12.86
N MET A 276 3.02 0.34 12.22
CA MET A 276 4.05 -0.16 11.32
C MET A 276 5.43 -0.04 11.97
N VAL A 277 6.30 -1.02 11.68
CA VAL A 277 7.66 -1.08 12.19
C VAL A 277 8.61 -1.20 10.99
N GLY A 278 9.64 -0.36 10.96
CA GLY A 278 10.68 -0.38 9.93
C GLY A 278 11.55 -1.62 10.09
N TYR A 279 11.78 -2.32 8.99
CA TYR A 279 12.67 -3.47 8.92
C TYR A 279 13.79 -3.19 7.90
N THR A 280 14.99 -3.67 8.20
CA THR A 280 16.12 -3.65 7.26
C THR A 280 16.22 -4.98 6.54
N GLY A 281 16.24 -4.97 5.20
CA GLY A 281 16.45 -6.16 4.38
C GLY A 281 15.89 -5.99 2.97
N ASN A 282 16.66 -6.43 1.96
CA ASN A 282 16.25 -6.35 0.55
C ASN A 282 15.38 -7.55 0.13
N VAL A 283 15.38 -8.61 0.94
CA VAL A 283 14.59 -9.82 0.71
C VAL A 283 13.81 -10.13 1.97
N TRP A 284 12.51 -10.35 1.85
CA TRP A 284 11.67 -10.78 2.97
C TRP A 284 11.18 -12.19 2.70
N ILE A 285 11.64 -13.15 3.50
CA ILE A 285 11.18 -14.54 3.45
C ILE A 285 10.04 -14.67 4.46
N MET A 286 8.88 -15.09 3.98
CA MET A 286 7.64 -15.19 4.75
C MET A 286 7.21 -16.65 4.81
N THR A 287 6.78 -17.12 5.98
CA THR A 287 6.44 -18.54 6.19
C THR A 287 5.14 -18.70 6.98
N GLU A 288 4.13 -19.25 6.31
CA GLU A 288 2.90 -19.75 6.92
C GLU A 288 3.09 -21.23 7.24
N ASN A 289 3.21 -21.58 8.52
CA ASN A 289 3.51 -22.97 8.93
C ASN A 289 2.27 -23.88 9.02
N SER A 290 1.07 -23.31 8.90
CA SER A 290 -0.20 -24.01 9.18
C SER A 290 -1.27 -23.64 8.16
N LEU A 291 -1.05 -24.02 6.90
CA LEU A 291 -2.09 -23.92 5.87
C LEU A 291 -3.28 -24.83 6.22
N SER A 292 -4.47 -24.37 5.86
CA SER A 292 -5.71 -25.12 6.07
C SER A 292 -5.67 -26.46 5.32
N THR A 293 -6.07 -27.53 6.01
CA THR A 293 -6.29 -28.86 5.42
C THR A 293 -7.78 -29.15 5.19
N MET A 294 -8.64 -28.12 5.17
CA MET A 294 -10.07 -28.31 4.95
C MET A 294 -10.35 -28.91 3.56
N GLY A 295 -11.14 -29.99 3.55
CA GLY A 295 -11.73 -30.55 2.33
C GLY A 295 -13.12 -29.96 2.04
N PHE A 296 -13.91 -30.67 1.23
CA PHE A 296 -15.26 -30.24 0.88
C PHE A 296 -16.26 -30.33 2.05
N LEU A 297 -16.05 -31.26 2.97
CA LEU A 297 -16.95 -31.53 4.09
C LEU A 297 -16.39 -30.98 5.41
N ALA A 298 -17.31 -30.72 6.34
CA ALA A 298 -16.93 -30.41 7.71
C ALA A 298 -16.11 -31.57 8.31
N PRO A 299 -15.10 -31.29 9.15
CA PRO A 299 -14.23 -32.33 9.73
C PRO A 299 -14.95 -33.22 10.76
N ARG A 300 -16.20 -32.92 11.09
CA ARG A 300 -17.02 -33.69 12.02
C ARG A 300 -18.35 -34.04 11.34
N PRO A 301 -18.82 -35.29 11.48
CA PRO A 301 -20.14 -35.65 10.99
C PRO A 301 -21.23 -34.90 11.78
N PRO A 302 -22.43 -34.77 11.20
CA PRO A 302 -23.62 -34.34 11.93
C PRO A 302 -23.90 -35.21 13.15
N ALA A 303 -24.61 -34.67 14.15
CA ALA A 303 -24.99 -35.45 15.31
C ALA A 303 -26.09 -36.46 14.89
N PRO A 304 -25.99 -37.75 15.28
CA PRO A 304 -26.87 -38.81 14.77
C PRO A 304 -28.36 -38.52 14.91
N GLN A 305 -28.78 -37.88 16.00
CA GLN A 305 -30.18 -37.54 16.26
C GLN A 305 -30.81 -36.54 15.27
N TYR A 306 -30.01 -35.90 14.41
CA TYR A 306 -30.48 -34.95 13.41
C TYR A 306 -30.35 -35.48 11.97
N GLU A 307 -29.80 -36.68 11.75
CA GLU A 307 -29.54 -37.17 10.39
C GLU A 307 -30.82 -37.30 9.57
N ASP A 308 -31.87 -37.92 10.12
CA ASP A 308 -33.16 -38.07 9.43
C ASP A 308 -33.77 -36.72 9.04
N TYR A 309 -33.71 -35.74 9.95
CA TYR A 309 -34.20 -34.38 9.67
C TYR A 309 -33.39 -33.70 8.56
N ILE A 310 -32.06 -33.86 8.56
CA ILE A 310 -31.20 -33.29 7.53
C ILE A 310 -31.51 -33.91 6.17
N VAL A 311 -31.65 -35.24 6.11
CA VAL A 311 -32.00 -35.95 4.86
C VAL A 311 -33.38 -35.54 4.36
N GLU A 312 -34.37 -35.40 5.25
CA GLU A 312 -35.71 -34.92 4.89
C GLU A 312 -35.67 -33.50 4.32
N GLN A 313 -34.93 -32.59 4.96
CA GLN A 313 -34.80 -31.21 4.49
C GLN A 313 -34.02 -31.14 3.16
N LEU A 314 -32.96 -31.94 3.01
CA LEU A 314 -32.19 -32.05 1.77
C LEU A 314 -33.08 -32.44 0.59
N LYS A 315 -33.97 -33.43 0.79
CA LYS A 315 -34.96 -33.86 -0.20
C LYS A 315 -35.88 -32.72 -0.60
N LYS A 316 -36.40 -31.97 0.38
CA LYS A 316 -37.26 -30.80 0.13
C LYS A 316 -36.53 -29.73 -0.66
N ASP A 317 -35.30 -29.41 -0.28
CA ASP A 317 -34.53 -28.33 -0.91
C ASP A 317 -34.11 -28.67 -2.35
N ILE A 318 -33.69 -29.91 -2.62
CA ILE A 318 -33.37 -30.35 -3.99
C ILE A 318 -34.62 -30.37 -4.85
N THR A 319 -35.74 -30.90 -4.33
CA THR A 319 -37.01 -31.01 -5.07
C THR A 319 -37.65 -29.66 -5.35
N ALA A 320 -37.53 -28.70 -4.42
CA ALA A 320 -37.98 -27.32 -4.64
C ALA A 320 -37.24 -26.65 -5.82
N GLY A 321 -36.07 -27.18 -6.19
CA GLY A 321 -35.25 -26.68 -7.28
C GLY A 321 -34.55 -25.37 -6.94
N VAL A 322 -33.91 -24.80 -7.93
CA VAL A 322 -33.20 -23.53 -7.83
C VAL A 322 -33.43 -22.72 -9.09
N ASN A 323 -33.64 -21.41 -8.94
CA ASN A 323 -33.66 -20.50 -10.07
C ASN A 323 -32.22 -20.11 -10.43
N LEU A 324 -31.69 -20.66 -11.51
CA LEU A 324 -30.34 -20.37 -12.03
C LEU A 324 -30.37 -19.28 -13.12
N GLY A 325 -31.55 -18.88 -13.59
CA GLY A 325 -31.75 -17.83 -14.59
C GLY A 325 -31.89 -16.43 -14.00
N VAL A 326 -31.14 -16.08 -12.95
CA VAL A 326 -31.15 -14.72 -12.40
C VAL A 326 -30.38 -13.77 -13.34
N THR A 327 -30.78 -12.50 -13.38
CA THR A 327 -30.28 -11.51 -14.36
C THR A 327 -28.86 -11.00 -14.08
N ASP A 328 -28.21 -11.42 -13.00
CA ASP A 328 -26.84 -11.01 -12.66
C ASP A 328 -25.98 -12.15 -12.11
N TYR A 329 -24.67 -12.06 -12.35
CA TYR A 329 -23.71 -13.09 -11.95
C TYR A 329 -23.58 -13.29 -10.43
N TYR A 330 -23.88 -12.28 -9.61
CA TYR A 330 -23.72 -12.38 -8.16
C TYR A 330 -24.80 -13.25 -7.55
N PHE A 331 -26.08 -12.97 -7.84
CA PHE A 331 -27.19 -13.77 -7.32
C PHE A 331 -27.26 -15.14 -7.99
N THR A 332 -26.96 -15.24 -9.28
CA THR A 332 -26.81 -16.52 -9.98
C THR A 332 -25.72 -17.37 -9.32
N GLY A 333 -24.52 -16.82 -9.09
CA GLY A 333 -23.42 -17.55 -8.44
C GLY A 333 -23.77 -18.04 -7.02
N LYS A 334 -24.52 -17.24 -6.23
CA LYS A 334 -25.04 -17.68 -4.93
C LYS A 334 -26.00 -18.86 -5.04
N ALA A 335 -26.88 -18.85 -6.05
CA ALA A 335 -27.83 -19.92 -6.30
C ALA A 335 -27.10 -21.22 -6.71
N PHE A 336 -26.16 -21.13 -7.65
CA PHE A 336 -25.30 -22.26 -8.06
C PHE A 336 -24.57 -22.87 -6.87
N HIS A 337 -23.86 -22.05 -6.07
CA HIS A 337 -23.08 -22.57 -4.94
C HIS A 337 -23.98 -23.20 -3.87
N LYS A 338 -25.12 -22.56 -3.52
CA LYS A 338 -26.07 -23.15 -2.57
C LYS A 338 -26.52 -24.53 -3.03
N TYR A 339 -26.89 -24.67 -4.30
CA TYR A 339 -27.41 -25.92 -4.82
C TYR A 339 -26.31 -26.99 -5.02
N ALA A 340 -25.09 -26.59 -5.37
CA ALA A 340 -23.92 -27.47 -5.38
C ALA A 340 -23.60 -28.06 -4.00
N LEU A 341 -23.78 -27.29 -2.92
CA LEU A 341 -23.65 -27.82 -1.56
C LEU A 341 -24.73 -28.85 -1.22
N LEU A 342 -25.95 -28.72 -1.76
CA LEU A 342 -26.98 -29.76 -1.61
C LEU A 342 -26.57 -31.05 -2.34
N CYS A 343 -26.00 -30.95 -3.54
CA CYS A 343 -25.46 -32.13 -4.24
C CYS A 343 -24.35 -32.81 -3.45
N LEU A 344 -23.43 -32.03 -2.89
CA LEU A 344 -22.37 -32.57 -2.03
C LEU A 344 -22.94 -33.31 -0.81
N LEU A 345 -24.03 -32.80 -0.21
CA LEU A 345 -24.71 -33.49 0.89
C LEU A 345 -25.46 -34.74 0.43
N ALA A 346 -26.07 -34.72 -0.75
CA ALA A 346 -26.73 -35.91 -1.32
C ALA A 346 -25.74 -37.05 -1.56
N ASP A 347 -24.53 -36.72 -2.03
CA ASP A 347 -23.42 -37.68 -2.14
C ASP A 347 -22.97 -38.20 -0.76
N TYR A 348 -22.77 -37.31 0.21
CA TYR A 348 -22.40 -37.68 1.58
C TYR A 348 -23.38 -38.68 2.21
N TYR A 349 -24.68 -38.47 2.05
CA TYR A 349 -25.74 -39.36 2.54
C TYR A 349 -26.07 -40.52 1.60
N LYS A 350 -25.37 -40.66 0.47
CA LYS A 350 -25.58 -41.71 -0.55
C LYS A 350 -27.00 -41.73 -1.12
N GLU A 351 -27.62 -40.57 -1.23
CA GLU A 351 -28.94 -40.36 -1.84
C GLU A 351 -28.81 -40.27 -3.38
N THR A 352 -28.49 -41.39 -4.02
CA THR A 352 -28.03 -41.44 -5.43
C THR A 352 -29.00 -40.81 -6.42
N THR A 353 -30.30 -41.07 -6.30
CA THR A 353 -31.31 -40.49 -7.21
C THR A 353 -31.40 -38.97 -7.07
N LEU A 354 -31.31 -38.45 -5.84
CA LEU A 354 -31.32 -37.01 -5.58
C LEU A 354 -30.02 -36.35 -6.06
N LEU A 355 -28.89 -37.04 -5.91
CA LEU A 355 -27.61 -36.60 -6.43
C LEU A 355 -27.66 -36.46 -7.96
N GLU A 356 -28.15 -37.48 -8.68
CA GLU A 356 -28.29 -37.43 -10.13
C GLU A 356 -29.22 -36.29 -10.57
N GLN A 357 -30.36 -36.13 -9.90
CA GLN A 357 -31.30 -35.04 -10.17
C GLN A 357 -30.61 -33.68 -10.00
N CYS A 358 -29.94 -33.46 -8.87
CA CYS A 358 -29.39 -32.16 -8.55
C CYS A 358 -28.19 -31.82 -9.45
N ILE A 359 -27.33 -32.79 -9.80
CA ILE A 359 -26.23 -32.60 -10.74
C ILE A 359 -26.79 -32.18 -12.10
N LYS A 360 -27.81 -32.90 -12.58
CA LYS A 360 -28.47 -32.57 -13.85
C LYS A 360 -29.07 -31.16 -13.83
N THR A 361 -29.59 -30.70 -12.70
CA THR A 361 -30.07 -29.31 -12.57
C THR A 361 -28.92 -28.29 -12.68
N LEU A 362 -27.75 -28.56 -12.09
CA LEU A 362 -26.59 -27.67 -12.20
C LEU A 362 -25.98 -27.65 -13.59
N GLU A 363 -25.96 -28.79 -14.30
CA GLU A 363 -25.40 -28.87 -15.66
C GLU A 363 -26.28 -28.21 -16.73
N ASN A 364 -27.60 -28.15 -16.50
CA ASN A 364 -28.56 -27.57 -17.44
C ASN A 364 -28.85 -26.08 -17.20
N GLY A 365 -28.48 -25.53 -16.04
CA GLY A 365 -28.58 -24.10 -15.74
C GLY A 365 -27.34 -23.36 -16.20
#